data_AF-A0ABD2ZJ51-F1
#
_entry.id   AF-A0ABD2ZJ51-F1
#
_cell.length_a   1.000
_cell.length_b   1.000
_cell.length_c   1.000
_cell.angle_alpha   90.00
_cell.angle_beta   90.00
_cell.angle_gamma   90.00
#
_symmetry.space_group_name_H-M   'P 1'
#
loop_
_entity.id
_entity.type
_entity.pdbx_description
1 polymer ?
#
loop_
_entity_poly.entity_id
_entity_poly.type
_entity_poly.pdbx_seq_one_letter_code
_entity_poly.pdbx_strand_id
1 'polypeptide(L)'
;MTRMPLSFPATHIGRLTANWWDQINDSIEWQDGIFYTLCAAYALVSSVALIQLIRIELRVPEYGWTTQKVFHLMNFIVNGVRAVVFGFHREVFLLHPKVLTFVLLDLPGLLFFSTYTLLVLFWAEIYHQARSLPTDKLRIYYISINCGIYFLQVCIWVFLWLDDNSVVETIGKIFIAVVSIIAALGFLFYGGRLFFMLRRFPIESKGRRKKLHEVGSVTAICFTCFLIRCCVVVLSAFDPDASLDVLDHPVLNLIYYMLVEILPSALVLYILRKLPPKRISAQYHPIR
;
A
#
# COMPACT_ATOMS: atom_id res chain seq x y z
N MET A 1 12.05 -18.51 -58.44
CA MET A 1 11.70 -17.72 -57.23
C MET A 1 11.04 -18.67 -56.23
N THR A 2 11.85 -19.28 -55.37
CA THR A 2 11.39 -20.20 -54.32
C THR A 2 11.12 -19.37 -53.06
N ARG A 3 9.86 -19.29 -52.63
CA ARG A 3 9.48 -18.64 -51.35
C ARG A 3 9.95 -19.54 -50.20
N MET A 4 10.91 -19.04 -49.43
CA MET A 4 11.33 -19.65 -48.17
C MET A 4 10.27 -19.32 -47.10
N PRO A 5 9.69 -20.30 -46.39
CA PRO A 5 8.77 -20.00 -45.31
C PRO A 5 9.59 -19.58 -44.08
N LEU A 6 9.49 -18.30 -43.71
CA LEU A 6 9.92 -17.78 -42.41
C LEU A 6 9.02 -18.39 -41.33
N SER A 7 9.39 -19.56 -40.82
CA SER A 7 8.89 -20.04 -39.54
C SER A 7 9.58 -19.23 -38.44
N PHE A 8 8.84 -18.33 -37.83
CA PHE A 8 9.35 -17.40 -36.83
C PHE A 8 9.79 -18.15 -35.54
N PRO A 9 10.88 -17.72 -34.86
CA PRO A 9 11.34 -18.29 -33.58
C PRO A 9 10.37 -18.06 -32.40
N ALA A 10 9.35 -17.20 -32.59
CA ALA A 10 8.44 -16.76 -31.53
C ALA A 10 7.64 -17.91 -30.90
N THR A 11 7.27 -18.93 -31.68
CA THR A 11 6.50 -20.09 -31.18
C THR A 11 7.34 -21.02 -30.31
N HIS A 12 8.64 -21.14 -30.58
CA HIS A 12 9.54 -21.97 -29.78
C HIS A 12 9.92 -21.28 -28.47
N ILE A 13 10.13 -19.97 -28.50
CA ILE A 13 10.38 -19.15 -27.30
C ILE A 13 9.13 -19.13 -26.41
N GLY A 14 7.95 -18.92 -26.99
CA GLY A 14 6.68 -18.93 -26.24
C GLY A 14 6.40 -20.26 -25.53
N ARG A 15 6.72 -21.40 -26.16
CA ARG A 15 6.61 -22.73 -25.54
C ARG A 15 7.66 -22.96 -24.45
N LEU A 16 8.89 -22.50 -24.64
CA LEU A 16 9.94 -22.60 -23.62
C LEU A 16 9.62 -21.76 -22.39
N THR A 17 9.07 -20.55 -22.59
CA THR A 17 8.62 -19.72 -21.47
C THR A 17 7.44 -20.34 -20.75
N ALA A 18 6.43 -20.85 -21.46
CA ALA A 18 5.27 -21.50 -20.84
C ALA A 18 5.69 -22.71 -19.98
N ASN A 19 6.52 -23.60 -20.52
CA ASN A 19 7.02 -24.76 -19.78
C ASN A 19 7.86 -24.38 -18.55
N TRP A 20 8.59 -23.26 -18.60
CA TRP A 20 9.35 -22.75 -17.46
C TRP A 20 8.43 -22.15 -16.38
N TRP A 21 7.38 -21.44 -16.79
CA TRP A 21 6.37 -20.91 -15.87
C TRP A 21 5.65 -22.01 -15.11
N ASP A 22 5.24 -23.07 -15.81
CA ASP A 22 4.55 -24.22 -15.21
C ASP A 22 5.46 -24.94 -14.20
N GLN A 23 6.75 -25.13 -14.54
CA GLN A 23 7.74 -25.75 -13.64
C GLN A 23 7.97 -24.96 -12.34
N ILE A 24 7.92 -23.63 -12.39
CA ILE A 24 8.07 -22.80 -11.19
C ILE A 24 6.79 -22.83 -10.34
N ASN A 25 5.63 -22.76 -10.98
CA ASN A 25 4.35 -22.78 -10.26
C ASN A 25 4.14 -24.12 -9.54
N ASP A 26 4.57 -25.23 -10.13
CA ASP A 26 4.44 -26.57 -9.53
C ASP A 26 5.53 -26.89 -8.48
N SER A 27 6.56 -26.06 -8.36
CA SER A 27 7.70 -26.33 -7.46
C SER A 27 7.50 -25.71 -6.07
N ILE A 28 7.36 -26.59 -5.07
CA ILE A 28 7.26 -26.21 -3.64
C ILE A 28 8.47 -25.38 -3.19
N GLU A 29 9.68 -25.71 -3.66
CA GLU A 29 10.90 -24.98 -3.28
C GLU A 29 10.88 -23.52 -3.80
N TRP A 30 10.37 -23.31 -5.02
CA TRP A 30 10.21 -21.97 -5.58
C TRP A 30 9.09 -21.19 -4.90
N GLN A 31 7.97 -21.83 -4.59
CA GLN A 31 6.88 -21.22 -3.81
C GLN A 31 7.39 -20.75 -2.45
N ASP A 32 8.02 -21.64 -1.66
CA ASP A 32 8.60 -21.31 -0.35
C ASP A 32 9.63 -20.17 -0.49
N GLY A 33 10.54 -20.26 -1.47
CA GLY A 33 11.55 -19.24 -1.73
C GLY A 33 10.95 -17.85 -2.02
N ILE A 34 9.86 -17.79 -2.79
CA ILE A 34 9.16 -16.56 -3.12
C ILE A 34 8.47 -15.96 -1.88
N PHE A 35 7.72 -16.76 -1.12
CA PHE A 35 7.03 -16.27 0.08
C PHE A 35 8.01 -15.83 1.17
N TYR A 36 9.13 -16.53 1.37
CA TYR A 36 10.19 -16.07 2.27
C TYR A 36 10.89 -14.80 1.78
N THR A 37 11.05 -14.63 0.47
CA THR A 37 11.57 -13.38 -0.11
C THR A 37 10.62 -12.22 0.16
N LEU A 38 9.32 -12.42 -0.03
CA LEU A 38 8.29 -11.42 0.32
C LEU A 38 8.33 -11.10 1.82
N CYS A 39 8.36 -12.13 2.68
CA CYS A 39 8.49 -11.98 4.13
C CYS A 39 9.69 -11.10 4.50
N ALA A 40 10.88 -11.41 3.97
CA ALA A 40 12.10 -10.65 4.23
C ALA A 40 11.98 -9.19 3.75
N ALA A 41 11.38 -8.95 2.57
CA ALA A 41 11.18 -7.61 2.04
C ALA A 41 10.22 -6.78 2.91
N TYR A 42 9.10 -7.34 3.34
CA TYR A 42 8.17 -6.68 4.26
C TYR A 42 8.78 -6.44 5.63
N ALA A 43 9.53 -7.41 6.18
CA ALA A 43 10.22 -7.28 7.45
C ALA A 43 11.25 -6.14 7.40
N LEU A 44 11.98 -5.99 6.29
CA LEU A 44 12.90 -4.87 6.07
C LEU A 44 12.16 -3.53 6.07
N VAL A 45 11.08 -3.40 5.31
CA VAL A 45 10.28 -2.16 5.25
C VAL A 45 9.69 -1.82 6.63
N SER A 46 9.14 -2.82 7.32
CA SER A 46 8.62 -2.68 8.68
C SER A 46 9.70 -2.18 9.65
N SER A 47 10.90 -2.78 9.60
CA SER A 47 12.05 -2.38 10.41
C SER A 47 12.48 -0.94 10.13
N VAL A 48 12.54 -0.53 8.86
CA VAL A 48 12.84 0.87 8.48
C VAL A 48 11.80 1.83 9.05
N ALA A 49 10.50 1.50 8.95
CA ALA A 49 9.43 2.33 9.50
C ALA A 49 9.56 2.50 11.02
N LEU A 50 9.87 1.42 11.75
CA LEU A 50 10.09 1.45 13.19
C LEU A 50 11.31 2.29 13.56
N ILE A 51 12.44 2.11 12.87
CA ILE A 51 13.65 2.92 13.10
C ILE A 51 13.35 4.40 12.86
N GLN A 52 12.60 4.73 11.80
CA GLN A 52 12.20 6.11 11.52
C GLN A 52 11.29 6.67 12.62
N LEU A 53 10.32 5.90 13.12
CA LEU A 53 9.46 6.28 14.24
C LEU A 53 10.28 6.59 15.50
N ILE A 54 11.17 5.68 15.91
CA ILE A 54 12.03 5.86 17.09
C ILE A 54 12.90 7.11 16.92
N ARG A 55 13.49 7.31 15.74
CA ARG A 55 14.31 8.51 15.47
C ARG A 55 13.51 9.81 15.56
N ILE A 56 12.24 9.81 15.15
CA ILE A 56 11.38 10.98 15.26
C ILE A 56 11.00 11.22 16.73
N GLU A 57 10.64 10.18 17.48
CA GLU A 57 10.30 10.28 18.91
C GLU A 57 11.47 10.85 19.72
N LEU A 58 12.68 10.31 19.53
CA LEU A 58 13.88 10.80 20.21
C LEU A 58 14.31 12.21 19.78
N ARG A 59 13.95 12.64 18.56
CA ARG A 59 14.32 13.96 18.03
C ARG A 59 13.45 15.07 18.60
N VAL A 60 12.16 14.80 18.78
CA VAL A 60 11.10 15.74 19.14
C VAL A 60 10.05 15.09 20.08
N PRO A 61 10.45 14.70 21.31
CA PRO A 61 9.54 14.10 22.29
C PRO A 61 8.41 15.07 22.70
N GLU A 62 8.68 16.37 22.69
CA GLU A 62 7.74 17.41 23.14
C GLU A 62 6.49 17.58 22.24
N TYR A 63 6.53 17.12 21.00
CA TYR A 63 5.43 17.29 20.03
C TYR A 63 4.35 16.20 20.11
N GLY A 64 4.45 15.27 21.08
CA GLY A 64 3.48 14.18 21.26
C GLY A 64 3.28 13.34 20.00
N TRP A 65 2.10 12.73 19.84
CA TRP A 65 1.76 11.89 18.68
C TRP A 65 1.28 12.71 17.48
N THR A 66 2.18 12.95 16.53
CA THR A 66 1.87 13.64 15.27
C THR A 66 1.38 12.67 14.19
N THR A 67 0.68 13.17 13.16
CA THR A 67 0.26 12.37 11.99
C THR A 67 1.42 11.64 11.33
N GLN A 68 2.63 12.22 11.34
CA GLN A 68 3.84 11.57 10.84
C GLN A 68 4.24 10.36 11.69
N LYS A 69 4.24 10.48 13.02
CA LYS A 69 4.53 9.34 13.91
C LYS A 69 3.50 8.23 13.74
N VAL A 70 2.21 8.59 13.64
CA VAL A 70 1.12 7.64 13.37
C VAL A 70 1.32 6.94 12.02
N PHE A 71 1.68 7.68 10.96
CA PHE A 71 1.94 7.09 9.65
C PHE A 71 3.08 6.06 9.67
N HIS A 72 4.18 6.35 10.37
CA HIS A 72 5.28 5.38 10.51
C HIS A 72 4.90 4.18 11.38
N LEU A 73 4.13 4.38 12.46
CA LEU A 73 3.61 3.30 13.29
C LEU A 73 2.70 2.37 12.47
N MET A 74 1.77 2.94 11.70
CA MET A 74 0.87 2.14 10.85
C MET A 74 1.65 1.40 9.77
N ASN A 75 2.68 2.01 9.16
CA ASN A 75 3.57 1.33 8.23
C ASN A 75 4.33 0.16 8.89
N PHE A 76 4.83 0.34 10.12
CA PHE A 76 5.46 -0.74 10.88
C PHE A 76 4.49 -1.90 11.08
N ILE A 77 3.26 -1.61 11.52
CA ILE A 77 2.22 -2.62 11.78
C ILE A 77 1.83 -3.34 10.48
N VAL A 78 1.44 -2.62 9.43
CA VAL A 78 0.93 -3.24 8.20
C VAL A 78 1.99 -4.14 7.54
N ASN A 79 3.21 -3.64 7.38
CA ASN A 79 4.30 -4.41 6.80
C ASN A 79 4.73 -5.55 7.73
N GLY A 80 4.68 -5.36 9.05
CA GLY A 80 5.00 -6.38 10.04
C GLY A 80 4.00 -7.55 10.01
N VAL A 81 2.70 -7.24 10.03
CA VAL A 81 1.65 -8.27 9.91
C VAL A 81 1.78 -9.01 8.58
N ARG A 82 2.00 -8.31 7.47
CA ARG A 82 2.21 -8.93 6.16
C ARG A 82 3.45 -9.85 6.13
N ALA A 83 4.55 -9.43 6.75
CA ALA A 83 5.75 -10.26 6.88
C ALA A 83 5.46 -11.55 7.65
N VAL A 84 4.72 -11.46 8.77
CA VAL A 84 4.31 -12.62 9.55
C VAL A 84 3.44 -13.56 8.71
N VAL A 85 2.43 -13.02 8.01
CA VAL A 85 1.55 -13.83 7.15
C VAL A 85 2.34 -14.60 6.08
N PHE A 86 3.32 -13.98 5.42
CA PHE A 86 4.15 -14.69 4.45
C PHE A 86 5.22 -15.59 5.07
N GLY A 87 5.70 -15.28 6.27
CA GLY A 87 6.60 -16.14 7.03
C GLY A 87 5.96 -17.45 7.43
N PHE A 88 4.66 -17.44 7.73
CA PHE A 88 3.85 -18.61 8.07
C PHE A 88 2.89 -19.01 6.93
N HIS A 89 3.27 -18.77 5.68
CA HIS A 89 2.36 -18.95 4.54
C HIS A 89 1.78 -20.37 4.48
N ARG A 90 2.58 -21.42 4.73
CA ARG A 90 2.11 -22.82 4.71
C ARG A 90 1.00 -23.04 5.74
N GLU A 91 1.19 -22.55 6.95
CA GLU A 91 0.20 -22.65 8.02
C GLU A 91 -1.05 -21.83 7.69
N VAL A 92 -0.88 -20.61 7.18
CA VAL A 92 -1.98 -19.68 6.82
C VAL A 92 -2.90 -20.27 5.76
N PHE A 93 -2.35 -20.91 4.73
CA PHE A 93 -3.13 -21.52 3.65
C PHE A 93 -3.73 -22.89 4.04
N LEU A 94 -3.29 -23.49 5.14
CA LEU A 94 -3.87 -24.71 5.72
C LEU A 94 -4.92 -24.44 6.80
N LEU A 95 -5.19 -23.16 7.12
CA LEU A 95 -6.17 -22.80 8.14
C LEU A 95 -7.58 -23.20 7.72
N HIS A 96 -8.29 -23.84 8.67
CA HIS A 96 -9.72 -24.07 8.58
C HIS A 96 -10.43 -23.38 9.73
N PRO A 97 -11.57 -22.68 9.47
CA PRO A 97 -12.22 -22.51 8.16
C PRO A 97 -11.48 -21.54 7.22
N LYS A 98 -11.70 -21.66 5.89
CA LYS A 98 -11.02 -20.89 4.82
C LYS A 98 -11.09 -19.37 5.00
N VAL A 99 -12.17 -18.88 5.60
CA VAL A 99 -12.33 -17.46 5.91
C VAL A 99 -11.20 -16.89 6.79
N LEU A 100 -10.53 -17.72 7.61
CA LEU A 100 -9.35 -17.28 8.37
C LEU A 100 -8.19 -16.92 7.45
N THR A 101 -7.99 -17.66 6.37
CA THR A 101 -7.00 -17.33 5.34
C THR A 101 -7.33 -16.00 4.69
N PHE A 102 -8.60 -15.78 4.30
CA PHE A 102 -9.05 -14.50 3.74
C PHE A 102 -8.84 -13.33 4.71
N VAL A 103 -9.19 -13.50 6.00
CA VAL A 103 -8.94 -12.46 7.02
C VAL A 103 -7.46 -12.08 7.08
N LEU A 104 -6.56 -13.08 7.10
CA LEU A 104 -5.12 -12.84 7.19
C LEU A 104 -4.53 -12.20 5.92
N LEU A 105 -5.10 -12.46 4.76
CA LEU A 105 -4.68 -11.87 3.49
C LEU A 105 -5.30 -10.47 3.25
N ASP A 106 -6.55 -10.26 3.63
CA ASP A 106 -7.27 -8.99 3.42
C ASP A 106 -6.92 -7.93 4.47
N LEU A 107 -6.77 -8.31 5.75
CA LEU A 107 -6.59 -7.36 6.85
C LEU A 107 -5.38 -6.43 6.64
N PRO A 108 -4.18 -6.89 6.22
CA PRO A 108 -3.09 -5.96 5.98
C PRO A 108 -3.34 -5.09 4.74
N GLY A 109 -4.19 -5.52 3.81
CA GLY A 109 -4.66 -4.69 2.69
C GLY A 109 -5.52 -3.51 3.17
N LEU A 110 -6.40 -3.76 4.14
CA LEU A 110 -7.21 -2.71 4.78
C LEU A 110 -6.36 -1.77 5.64
N LEU A 111 -5.41 -2.32 6.41
CA LEU A 111 -4.44 -1.51 7.16
C LEU A 111 -3.61 -0.64 6.22
N PHE A 112 -3.22 -1.15 5.05
CA PHE A 112 -2.53 -0.39 4.01
C PHE A 112 -3.42 0.76 3.51
N PHE A 113 -4.69 0.49 3.18
CA PHE A 113 -5.65 1.53 2.84
C PHE A 113 -5.72 2.64 3.91
N SER A 114 -5.90 2.27 5.19
CA SER A 114 -5.98 3.23 6.30
C SER A 114 -4.69 4.05 6.43
N THR A 115 -3.54 3.40 6.29
CA THR A 115 -2.21 4.03 6.39
C THR A 115 -2.03 5.09 5.31
N TYR A 116 -2.41 4.79 4.07
CA TYR A 116 -2.18 5.69 2.94
C TYR A 116 -3.26 6.76 2.82
N THR A 117 -4.50 6.47 3.21
CA THR A 117 -5.53 7.51 3.32
C THR A 117 -5.27 8.49 4.48
N LEU A 118 -4.46 8.11 5.48
CA LEU A 118 -3.94 9.07 6.46
C LEU A 118 -3.06 10.14 5.80
N LEU A 119 -2.30 9.78 4.75
CA LEU A 119 -1.52 10.73 3.98
C LEU A 119 -2.42 11.67 3.16
N VAL A 120 -3.51 11.14 2.60
CA VAL A 120 -4.55 11.95 1.94
C VAL A 120 -5.17 12.94 2.93
N LEU A 121 -5.52 12.48 4.15
CA LEU A 121 -5.99 13.35 5.23
C LEU A 121 -4.97 14.44 5.54
N PHE A 122 -3.69 14.08 5.70
CA PHE A 122 -2.63 15.04 5.97
C PHE A 122 -2.50 16.10 4.87
N TRP A 123 -2.61 15.71 3.60
CA TRP A 123 -2.61 16.66 2.48
C TRP A 123 -3.87 17.52 2.44
N ALA A 124 -5.02 16.96 2.77
CA ALA A 124 -6.26 17.71 2.91
C ALA A 124 -6.15 18.77 4.01
N GLU A 125 -5.57 18.43 5.16
CA GLU A 125 -5.29 19.36 6.25
C GLU A 125 -4.38 20.52 5.78
N ILE A 126 -3.26 20.21 5.12
CA ILE A 126 -2.36 21.25 4.58
C ILE A 126 -3.08 22.16 3.58
N TYR A 127 -3.87 21.57 2.68
CA TYR A 127 -4.62 22.32 1.68
C TYR A 127 -5.66 23.23 2.32
N HIS A 128 -6.43 22.73 3.28
CA HIS A 128 -7.43 23.52 4.02
C HIS A 128 -6.79 24.65 4.81
N GLN A 129 -5.69 24.38 5.53
CA GLN A 129 -4.94 25.38 6.28
C GLN A 129 -4.42 26.49 5.37
N ALA A 130 -3.83 26.14 4.22
CA ALA A 130 -3.33 27.12 3.25
C ALA A 130 -4.45 27.96 2.59
N ARG A 131 -5.70 27.53 2.71
CA ARG A 131 -6.89 28.22 2.20
C ARG A 131 -7.77 28.81 3.31
N SER A 132 -7.29 28.80 4.56
CA SER A 132 -8.03 29.23 5.75
C SER A 132 -9.44 28.61 5.85
N LEU A 133 -9.55 27.34 5.44
CA LEU A 133 -10.78 26.54 5.56
C LEU A 133 -10.73 25.73 6.87
N PRO A 134 -11.89 25.37 7.45
CA PRO A 134 -11.94 24.57 8.67
C PRO A 134 -11.36 23.17 8.44
N THR A 135 -10.61 22.67 9.42
CA THR A 135 -9.97 21.33 9.40
C THR A 135 -10.61 20.33 10.36
N ASP A 136 -11.42 20.79 11.31
CA ASP A 136 -11.86 19.99 12.46
C ASP A 136 -12.64 18.73 12.05
N LYS A 137 -13.40 18.83 10.96
CA LYS A 137 -14.22 17.72 10.44
C LYS A 137 -13.43 16.68 9.65
N LEU A 138 -12.24 17.02 9.14
CA LEU A 138 -11.48 16.12 8.24
C LEU A 138 -11.06 14.83 8.94
N ARG A 139 -10.59 14.92 10.19
CA ARG A 139 -10.22 13.75 11.00
C ARG A 139 -11.44 12.87 11.31
N ILE A 140 -12.57 13.49 11.61
CA ILE A 140 -13.83 12.78 11.87
C ILE A 140 -14.27 12.00 10.62
N TYR A 141 -14.19 12.61 9.44
CA TYR A 141 -14.49 11.91 8.19
C TYR A 141 -13.54 10.73 7.94
N TYR A 142 -12.23 10.92 8.13
CA TYR A 142 -11.26 9.84 8.00
C TYR A 142 -11.57 8.66 8.93
N ILE A 143 -11.83 8.93 10.22
CA ILE A 143 -12.17 7.90 11.20
C ILE A 143 -13.49 7.21 10.81
N SER A 144 -14.53 7.98 10.48
CA SER A 144 -15.85 7.44 10.13
C SER A 144 -15.81 6.55 8.89
N ILE A 145 -15.06 6.95 7.85
CA ILE A 145 -14.87 6.17 6.62
C ILE A 145 -14.14 4.85 6.94
N ASN A 146 -13.07 4.90 7.72
CA ASN A 146 -12.34 3.69 8.11
C ASN A 146 -13.23 2.78 8.97
N CYS A 147 -13.94 3.30 9.98
CA CYS A 147 -14.87 2.51 10.77
C CYS A 147 -15.92 1.82 9.89
N GLY A 148 -16.51 2.53 8.92
CA GLY A 148 -17.49 1.96 8.00
C GLY A 148 -16.90 0.85 7.11
N ILE A 149 -15.70 1.05 6.58
CA ILE A 149 -15.00 0.05 5.73
C ILE A 149 -14.71 -1.22 6.54
N TYR A 150 -14.14 -1.08 7.74
CA TYR A 150 -13.80 -2.23 8.58
C TYR A 150 -15.06 -2.95 9.06
N PHE A 151 -16.10 -2.22 9.44
CA PHE A 151 -17.38 -2.82 9.80
C PHE A 151 -17.95 -3.65 8.65
N LEU A 152 -18.01 -3.10 7.44
CA LEU A 152 -18.53 -3.83 6.28
C LEU A 152 -17.66 -5.05 5.94
N GLN A 153 -16.34 -4.95 6.03
CA GLN A 153 -15.46 -6.11 5.84
C GLN A 153 -15.74 -7.21 6.87
N VAL A 154 -15.82 -6.85 8.16
CA VAL A 154 -16.11 -7.83 9.21
C VAL A 154 -17.45 -8.52 8.97
N CYS A 155 -18.47 -7.78 8.52
CA CYS A 155 -19.74 -8.38 8.11
C CYS A 155 -19.55 -9.41 6.98
N ILE A 156 -18.79 -9.08 5.94
CA ILE A 156 -18.50 -10.01 4.82
C ILE A 156 -17.80 -11.28 5.33
N TRP A 157 -16.78 -11.15 6.18
CA TRP A 157 -16.10 -12.30 6.77
C TRP A 157 -17.03 -13.13 7.66
N VAL A 158 -17.89 -12.51 8.46
CA VAL A 158 -18.88 -13.24 9.28
C VAL A 158 -19.86 -14.00 8.39
N PHE A 159 -20.34 -13.42 7.29
CA PHE A 159 -21.19 -14.15 6.34
C PHE A 159 -20.46 -15.34 5.70
N LEU A 160 -19.21 -15.18 5.27
CA LEU A 160 -18.38 -16.28 4.75
C LEU A 160 -18.09 -17.36 5.79
N TRP A 161 -18.00 -17.00 7.07
CA TRP A 161 -17.84 -17.97 8.15
C TRP A 161 -19.08 -18.83 8.34
N LEU A 162 -20.26 -18.21 8.24
CA LEU A 162 -21.54 -18.89 8.44
C LEU A 162 -21.93 -19.76 7.23
N ASP A 163 -21.66 -19.26 6.02
CA ASP A 163 -21.96 -19.93 4.75
C ASP A 163 -20.81 -19.72 3.75
N ASP A 164 -20.10 -20.80 3.39
CA ASP A 164 -18.99 -20.77 2.43
C ASP A 164 -19.54 -20.64 1.00
N ASN A 165 -19.86 -19.39 0.64
CA ASN A 165 -20.57 -19.04 -0.58
C ASN A 165 -19.68 -18.22 -1.52
N SER A 166 -19.43 -18.75 -2.72
CA SER A 166 -18.58 -18.11 -3.73
C SER A 166 -19.09 -16.72 -4.15
N VAL A 167 -20.40 -16.46 -4.07
CA VAL A 167 -20.97 -15.13 -4.35
C VAL A 167 -20.51 -14.12 -3.30
N VAL A 168 -20.45 -14.52 -2.03
CA VAL A 168 -19.99 -13.65 -0.93
C VAL A 168 -18.48 -13.41 -1.05
N GLU A 169 -17.71 -14.40 -1.50
CA GLU A 169 -16.28 -14.24 -1.83
C GLU A 169 -16.09 -13.19 -2.94
N THR A 170 -16.85 -13.30 -4.04
CA THR A 170 -16.83 -12.31 -5.13
C THR A 170 -17.22 -10.91 -4.63
N ILE A 171 -18.24 -10.80 -3.76
CA ILE A 171 -18.62 -9.53 -3.12
C ILE A 171 -17.47 -8.96 -2.30
N GLY A 172 -16.75 -9.79 -1.54
CA GLY A 172 -15.55 -9.40 -0.80
C GLY A 172 -14.47 -8.83 -1.70
N LYS A 173 -14.13 -9.52 -2.80
CA LYS A 173 -13.14 -9.03 -3.79
C LYS A 173 -13.58 -7.70 -4.43
N ILE A 174 -14.83 -7.60 -4.87
CA ILE A 174 -15.38 -6.35 -5.41
C ILE A 174 -15.32 -5.22 -4.38
N PHE A 175 -15.62 -5.49 -3.11
CA PHE A 175 -15.54 -4.51 -2.05
C PHE A 175 -14.11 -3.97 -1.87
N ILE A 176 -13.10 -4.84 -1.83
CA ILE A 176 -11.69 -4.44 -1.75
C ILE A 176 -11.26 -3.61 -2.98
N ALA A 177 -11.77 -3.94 -4.17
CA ALA A 177 -11.52 -3.14 -5.37
C ALA A 177 -12.15 -1.74 -5.28
N VAL A 178 -13.38 -1.64 -4.80
CA VAL A 178 -14.08 -0.36 -4.56
C VAL A 178 -13.31 0.50 -3.55
N VAL A 179 -12.84 -0.10 -2.45
CA VAL A 179 -12.02 0.60 -1.45
C VAL A 179 -10.71 1.10 -2.08
N SER A 180 -10.10 0.30 -2.95
CA SER A 180 -8.85 0.67 -3.65
C SER A 180 -9.04 1.83 -4.61
N ILE A 181 -10.10 1.85 -5.43
CA ILE A 181 -10.36 2.97 -6.35
C ILE A 181 -10.73 4.25 -5.58
N ILE A 182 -11.44 4.15 -4.45
CA ILE A 182 -11.70 5.31 -3.57
C ILE A 182 -10.39 5.91 -3.06
N ALA A 183 -9.43 5.09 -2.62
CA ALA A 183 -8.10 5.58 -2.24
C ALA A 183 -7.37 6.26 -3.40
N ALA A 184 -7.37 5.64 -4.59
CA ALA A 184 -6.75 6.23 -5.77
C ALA A 184 -7.34 7.62 -6.08
N LEU A 185 -8.67 7.75 -6.07
CA LEU A 185 -9.35 9.03 -6.28
C LEU A 185 -9.01 10.05 -5.19
N GLY A 186 -8.89 9.61 -3.93
CA GLY A 186 -8.44 10.46 -2.82
C GLY A 186 -7.05 11.05 -3.05
N PHE A 187 -6.09 10.23 -3.49
CA PHE A 187 -4.75 10.67 -3.87
C PHE A 187 -4.79 11.65 -5.04
N LEU A 188 -5.52 11.33 -6.11
CA LEU A 188 -5.65 12.20 -7.27
C LEU A 188 -6.24 13.56 -6.90
N PHE A 189 -7.27 13.58 -6.06
CA PHE A 189 -7.97 14.80 -5.67
C PHE A 189 -7.16 15.69 -4.73
N TYR A 190 -6.77 15.19 -3.55
CA TYR A 190 -6.06 16.02 -2.57
C TYR A 190 -4.57 16.17 -2.90
N GLY A 191 -3.93 15.13 -3.43
CA GLY A 191 -2.56 15.22 -3.93
C GLY A 191 -2.45 16.18 -5.12
N GLY A 192 -3.38 16.08 -6.08
CA GLY A 192 -3.48 17.01 -7.20
C GLY A 192 -3.73 18.45 -6.77
N ARG A 193 -4.71 18.69 -5.89
CA ARG A 193 -4.99 20.04 -5.34
C ARG A 193 -3.78 20.64 -4.64
N LEU A 194 -3.10 19.86 -3.81
CA LEU A 194 -1.89 20.31 -3.11
C LEU A 194 -0.74 20.59 -4.10
N PHE A 195 -0.55 19.73 -5.10
CA PHE A 195 0.45 19.93 -6.15
C PHE A 195 0.23 21.23 -6.93
N PHE A 196 -0.99 21.47 -7.41
CA PHE A 196 -1.32 22.71 -8.13
C PHE A 196 -1.18 23.95 -7.24
N MET A 197 -1.56 23.87 -5.97
CA MET A 197 -1.39 24.96 -5.01
C MET A 197 0.10 25.30 -4.82
N LEU A 198 0.95 24.31 -4.63
CA LEU A 198 2.40 24.50 -4.48
C LEU A 198 3.06 25.05 -5.75
N ARG A 199 2.51 24.77 -6.94
CA ARG A 199 3.00 25.27 -8.23
C ARG A 199 2.66 26.74 -8.49
N ARG A 200 1.57 27.27 -7.90
CA ARG A 200 1.10 28.66 -8.15
C ARG A 200 1.98 29.75 -7.53
N PHE A 201 2.75 29.43 -6.49
CA PHE A 201 3.67 30.40 -5.91
C PHE A 201 5.00 30.40 -6.69
N PRO A 202 5.62 31.56 -6.94
CA PRO A 202 6.89 31.63 -7.66
C PRO A 202 7.92 30.70 -7.00
N ILE A 203 8.44 29.73 -7.76
CA ILE A 203 9.29 28.64 -7.27
C ILE A 203 10.74 29.13 -7.14
N GLU A 204 10.92 30.26 -6.45
CA GLU A 204 12.20 30.95 -6.32
C GLU A 204 13.17 30.22 -5.38
N SER A 205 12.65 29.35 -4.48
CA SER A 205 13.48 28.59 -3.53
C SER A 205 13.65 27.11 -3.92
N LYS A 206 14.91 26.63 -3.88
CA LYS A 206 15.29 25.21 -4.09
C LYS A 206 14.51 24.25 -3.17
N GLY A 207 14.21 24.68 -1.93
CA GLY A 207 13.44 23.89 -0.96
C GLY A 207 11.99 23.64 -1.38
N ARG A 208 11.32 24.65 -1.96
CA ARG A 208 9.92 24.53 -2.42
C ARG A 208 9.78 23.61 -3.63
N ARG A 209 10.71 23.69 -4.59
CA ARG A 209 10.76 22.78 -5.75
C ARG A 209 10.88 21.32 -5.32
N LYS A 210 11.74 21.05 -4.32
CA LYS A 210 11.87 19.72 -3.74
C LYS A 210 10.56 19.24 -3.13
N LYS A 211 9.86 20.07 -2.35
CA LYS A 211 8.58 19.69 -1.73
C LYS A 211 7.48 19.41 -2.75
N LEU A 212 7.42 20.19 -3.83
CA LEU A 212 6.51 19.96 -4.94
C LEU A 212 6.76 18.58 -5.59
N HIS A 213 8.03 18.23 -5.84
CA HIS A 213 8.39 16.92 -6.38
C HIS A 213 8.07 15.79 -5.39
N GLU A 214 8.30 15.99 -4.09
CA GLU A 214 7.93 15.01 -3.06
C GLU A 214 6.42 14.72 -3.10
N VAL A 215 5.56 15.75 -3.10
CA VAL A 215 4.09 15.58 -3.16
C VAL A 215 3.66 14.95 -4.48
N GLY A 216 4.17 15.45 -5.61
CA GLY A 216 3.82 14.93 -6.93
C GLY A 216 4.21 13.46 -7.10
N SER A 217 5.43 13.08 -6.70
CA SER A 217 5.89 11.69 -6.77
C SER A 217 5.07 10.77 -5.89
N VAL A 218 4.81 11.15 -4.63
CA VAL A 218 4.01 10.29 -3.74
C VAL A 218 2.58 10.15 -4.25
N THR A 219 2.00 11.22 -4.79
CA THR A 219 0.66 11.19 -5.39
C THR A 219 0.61 10.20 -6.55
N ALA A 220 1.56 10.31 -7.49
CA ALA A 220 1.61 9.43 -8.66
C ALA A 220 1.84 7.96 -8.27
N ILE A 221 2.78 7.69 -7.35
CA ILE A 221 3.08 6.33 -6.89
C ILE A 221 1.84 5.71 -6.25
N CYS A 222 1.20 6.40 -5.29
CA CYS A 222 0.07 5.85 -4.56
C CYS A 222 -1.17 5.72 -5.47
N PHE A 223 -1.44 6.71 -6.33
CA PHE A 223 -2.53 6.63 -7.31
C PHE A 223 -2.38 5.41 -8.21
N THR A 224 -1.21 5.25 -8.85
CA THR A 224 -0.95 4.12 -9.77
C THR A 224 -1.02 2.79 -9.03
N CYS A 225 -0.44 2.69 -7.84
CA CYS A 225 -0.49 1.52 -6.98
C CYS A 225 -1.94 1.09 -6.67
N PHE A 226 -2.77 2.00 -6.13
CA PHE A 226 -4.15 1.68 -5.80
C PHE A 226 -5.02 1.41 -7.03
N LEU A 227 -4.69 2.02 -8.18
CA LEU A 227 -5.34 1.72 -9.45
C LEU A 227 -4.99 0.30 -9.93
N ILE A 228 -3.72 -0.08 -9.90
CA ILE A 228 -3.29 -1.46 -10.22
C ILE A 228 -3.96 -2.44 -9.26
N ARG A 229 -3.99 -2.15 -7.96
CA ARG A 229 -4.69 -2.96 -6.95
C ARG A 229 -6.15 -3.18 -7.35
N CYS A 230 -6.88 -2.11 -7.67
CA CYS A 230 -8.26 -2.19 -8.11
C CYS A 230 -8.41 -3.12 -9.32
N CYS A 231 -7.59 -2.93 -10.36
CA CYS A 231 -7.67 -3.74 -11.57
C CYS A 231 -7.39 -5.22 -11.30
N VAL A 232 -6.31 -5.55 -10.59
CA VAL A 232 -5.93 -6.94 -10.31
C VAL A 232 -6.97 -7.62 -9.42
N VAL A 233 -7.50 -6.94 -8.40
CA VAL A 233 -8.52 -7.52 -7.52
C VAL A 233 -9.85 -7.73 -8.28
N VAL A 234 -10.22 -6.83 -9.19
CA VAL A 234 -11.38 -7.06 -10.09
C VAL A 234 -11.15 -8.28 -10.97
N LEU A 235 -9.96 -8.42 -11.56
CA LEU A 235 -9.64 -9.60 -12.38
C LEU A 235 -9.72 -10.89 -11.54
N SER A 236 -9.12 -10.91 -10.35
CA SER A 236 -9.21 -12.03 -9.38
C SER A 236 -10.65 -12.38 -8.97
N ALA A 237 -11.58 -11.43 -9.04
CA ALA A 237 -13.00 -11.68 -8.74
C ALA A 237 -13.73 -12.48 -9.83
N PHE A 238 -13.24 -12.46 -11.07
CA PHE A 238 -13.86 -13.10 -12.22
C PHE A 238 -13.01 -14.20 -12.85
N ASP A 239 -11.71 -14.24 -12.55
CA ASP A 239 -10.74 -15.18 -13.11
C ASP A 239 -9.96 -15.87 -11.98
N PRO A 240 -10.21 -17.18 -11.73
CA PRO A 240 -9.47 -17.95 -10.73
C PRO A 240 -7.96 -18.01 -10.98
N ASP A 241 -7.53 -17.99 -12.25
CA ASP A 241 -6.11 -18.06 -12.63
C ASP A 241 -5.35 -16.75 -12.31
N ALA A 242 -6.09 -15.69 -11.97
CA ALA A 242 -5.56 -14.41 -11.50
C ALA A 242 -5.71 -14.22 -9.98
N SER A 243 -6.09 -15.27 -9.25
CA SER A 243 -6.33 -15.21 -7.80
C SER A 243 -5.04 -14.97 -7.02
N LEU A 244 -5.08 -13.98 -6.11
CA LEU A 244 -3.96 -13.64 -5.22
C LEU A 244 -4.00 -14.41 -3.88
N ASP A 245 -5.10 -15.14 -3.64
CA ASP A 245 -5.34 -15.89 -2.40
C ASP A 245 -4.98 -17.37 -2.55
N VAL A 246 -4.16 -17.70 -3.56
CA VAL A 246 -3.78 -19.06 -3.94
C VAL A 246 -2.26 -19.19 -3.95
N LEU A 247 -1.76 -20.28 -3.37
CA LEU A 247 -0.33 -20.64 -3.35
C LEU A 247 0.24 -20.87 -4.75
N ASP A 248 -0.60 -21.34 -5.66
CA ASP A 248 -0.24 -21.86 -6.99
C ASP A 248 0.15 -20.78 -8.02
N HIS A 249 0.07 -19.50 -7.63
CA HIS A 249 0.52 -18.38 -8.46
C HIS A 249 1.63 -17.55 -7.78
N PRO A 250 2.75 -18.18 -7.36
CA PRO A 250 3.75 -17.53 -6.52
C PRO A 250 4.41 -16.33 -7.22
N VAL A 251 4.68 -16.42 -8.52
CA VAL A 251 5.30 -15.30 -9.26
C VAL A 251 4.33 -14.14 -9.45
N LEU A 252 3.04 -14.42 -9.69
CA LEU A 252 2.02 -13.37 -9.76
C LEU A 252 1.91 -12.64 -8.42
N ASN A 253 1.87 -13.40 -7.31
CA ASN A 253 1.89 -12.87 -5.95
C ASN A 253 3.14 -12.01 -5.71
N LEU A 254 4.32 -12.50 -6.10
CA LEU A 254 5.57 -11.73 -5.98
C LEU A 254 5.47 -10.39 -6.71
N ILE A 255 5.07 -10.39 -7.98
CA ILE A 255 4.95 -9.17 -8.79
C ILE A 255 3.94 -8.21 -8.17
N TYR A 256 2.77 -8.71 -7.80
CA TYR A 256 1.70 -7.91 -7.21
C TYR A 256 2.15 -7.25 -5.91
N TYR A 257 2.60 -8.03 -4.92
CA TYR A 257 2.97 -7.50 -3.60
C TYR A 257 4.22 -6.59 -3.67
N MET A 258 5.17 -6.88 -4.56
CA MET A 258 6.31 -5.99 -4.80
C MET A 258 5.88 -4.64 -5.37
N LEU A 259 5.01 -4.62 -6.38
CA LEU A 259 4.62 -3.38 -7.06
C LEU A 259 3.57 -2.56 -6.31
N VAL A 260 2.62 -3.23 -5.66
CA VAL A 260 1.40 -2.62 -5.10
C VAL A 260 1.52 -2.37 -3.59
N GLU A 261 2.46 -2.99 -2.88
CA GLU A 261 2.56 -2.81 -1.43
C GLU A 261 3.99 -2.45 -0.98
N ILE A 262 5.00 -3.25 -1.34
CA ILE A 262 6.39 -3.05 -0.88
C ILE A 262 7.00 -1.79 -1.49
N LEU A 263 6.97 -1.66 -2.82
CA LEU A 263 7.54 -0.51 -3.54
C LEU A 263 6.93 0.83 -3.09
N PRO A 264 5.59 0.99 -3.02
CA PRO A 264 5.01 2.24 -2.52
C PRO A 264 5.36 2.49 -1.04
N SER A 265 5.45 1.44 -0.19
CA SER A 265 5.88 1.60 1.21
C SER A 265 7.31 2.10 1.32
N ALA A 266 8.24 1.44 0.64
CA ALA A 266 9.65 1.82 0.64
C ALA A 266 9.85 3.23 0.08
N LEU A 267 9.24 3.55 -1.07
CA LEU A 267 9.40 4.87 -1.71
C LEU A 267 8.77 5.99 -0.88
N VAL A 268 7.59 5.80 -0.29
CA VAL A 268 6.97 6.84 0.53
C VAL A 268 7.76 7.07 1.82
N LEU A 269 8.20 6.01 2.51
CA LEU A 269 9.08 6.13 3.68
C LEU A 269 10.41 6.81 3.32
N TYR A 270 10.95 6.54 2.13
CA TYR A 270 12.17 7.19 1.64
C TYR A 270 11.95 8.69 1.34
N ILE A 271 10.85 9.04 0.67
CA ILE A 271 10.51 10.42 0.32
C ILE A 271 10.23 11.24 1.58
N LEU A 272 9.55 10.66 2.56
CA LEU A 272 9.14 11.31 3.82
C LEU A 272 10.16 11.15 4.97
N ARG A 273 11.36 10.59 4.72
CA ARG A 273 12.40 10.31 5.74
C ARG A 273 12.96 11.53 6.49
N LYS A 274 12.61 12.75 6.08
CA LYS A 274 13.16 13.97 6.69
C LYS A 274 12.61 14.13 8.11
N LEU A 275 13.51 14.30 9.06
CA LEU A 275 13.17 14.56 10.44
C LEU A 275 12.63 16.00 10.61
N PRO A 276 11.69 16.21 11.54
CA PRO A 276 11.25 17.55 11.90
C PRO A 276 12.43 18.39 12.45
N PRO A 277 12.45 19.71 12.19
CA PRO A 277 13.48 20.59 12.70
C PRO A 277 13.43 20.61 14.24
N LYS A 278 14.61 20.60 14.89
CA LYS A 278 14.68 20.86 16.34
C LYS A 278 14.31 22.32 16.57
N ARG A 279 13.51 22.60 17.61
CA ARG A 279 13.33 23.97 18.08
C ARG A 279 14.70 24.48 18.53
N ILE A 280 15.24 25.49 17.85
CA ILE A 280 16.33 26.28 18.42
C ILE A 280 15.66 27.00 19.58
N SER A 281 15.93 26.57 20.82
CA SER A 281 15.55 27.34 22.01
C SER A 281 16.05 28.76 21.76
N ALA A 282 15.12 29.68 21.54
CA ALA A 282 15.46 31.08 21.37
C ALA A 282 16.30 31.47 22.59
N GLN A 283 17.60 31.67 22.35
CA GLN A 283 18.46 32.32 23.30
C GLN A 283 17.84 33.71 23.43
N TYR A 284 17.07 33.91 24.50
CA TYR A 284 16.60 35.21 24.92
C TYR A 284 17.88 36.03 25.14
N HIS A 285 18.28 36.81 24.14
CA HIS A 285 19.21 37.90 24.39
C HIS A 285 18.42 38.91 25.23
N PRO A 286 18.78 39.13 26.51
CA PRO A 286 18.17 40.21 27.25
C PRO A 286 18.47 41.50 26.50
N ILE A 287 17.41 42.25 26.19
CA ILE A 287 17.52 43.61 25.69
C ILE A 287 18.22 44.39 26.81
N ARG A 288 19.40 44.94 26.49
CA ARG A 288 20.17 45.80 27.39
C ARG A 288 19.85 47.26 27.12
#